data_AF-A0A4U3KUM5-F1
#
_entry.id   AF-A0A4U3KUM5-F1
#
_cell.length_a   1.000
_cell.length_b   1.000
_cell.length_c   1.000
_cell.angle_alpha   90.00
_cell.angle_beta   90.00
_cell.angle_gamma   90.00
#
_symmetry.space_group_name_H-M   'P 1'
#
loop_
_entity.id
_entity.type
_entity.pdbx_description
1 polymer ?
#
loop_
_entity_poly.entity_id
_entity_poly.type
_entity_poly.pdbx_seq_one_letter_code
_entity_poly.pdbx_strand_id
1 'polypeptide(L)'
;MSHKSNIFLFILFLSFYHISSAQQTVSSQETMLYNVSDVYLQKLIDTAKKNYPRLQVYDKRIENAQIEVKRAKAGWFDALSFSYLYSPNNATTIVDPNLLNGYQVGMFVNVGSMLQRPATIKKAKTDVEISKAEKAEYELNITALVKQRYYLYIQALSVLKMKAQSLIDVESTMQQVKYKYEKGEETLDAYNKDLVSYEDRIEGKMQAEGAVLIAKSNLEELLGTKLENIK
;
A
#
# COMPACT_ATOMS: atom_id res chain seq x y z
N MET A 1 -67.34 41.31 21.55
CA MET A 1 -66.83 40.23 20.68
C MET A 1 -65.29 40.32 20.55
N SER A 2 -64.56 40.39 21.68
CA SER A 2 -63.10 40.64 21.70
C SER A 2 -62.33 39.67 22.62
N HIS A 3 -62.98 39.04 23.60
CA HIS A 3 -62.30 38.11 24.53
C HIS A 3 -61.93 36.74 23.94
N LYS A 4 -62.68 36.24 22.94
CA LYS A 4 -62.44 34.91 22.35
C LYS A 4 -61.21 34.89 21.43
N SER A 5 -60.81 36.05 20.89
CA SER A 5 -59.65 36.15 19.98
C SER A 5 -58.31 36.10 20.71
N ASN A 6 -58.25 36.60 21.96
CA ASN A 6 -57.02 36.63 22.75
C ASN A 6 -56.69 35.26 23.37
N ILE A 7 -57.71 34.45 23.67
CA ILE A 7 -57.53 33.07 24.15
C ILE A 7 -57.00 32.14 23.04
N PHE A 8 -57.44 32.35 21.80
CA PHE A 8 -56.94 31.58 20.66
C PHE A 8 -55.47 31.92 20.33
N LEU A 9 -55.08 33.19 20.46
CA LEU A 9 -53.70 33.65 20.31
C LEU A 9 -52.76 33.13 21.41
N PHE A 10 -53.27 32.96 22.64
CA PHE A 10 -52.48 32.42 23.75
C PHE A 10 -52.25 30.91 23.63
N ILE A 11 -53.24 30.16 23.11
CA ILE A 11 -53.12 28.72 22.85
C ILE A 11 -52.15 28.46 21.68
N LEU A 12 -52.13 29.32 20.66
CA LEU A 12 -51.20 29.20 19.53
C LEU A 12 -49.74 29.47 19.94
N PHE A 13 -49.52 30.32 20.95
CA PHE A 13 -48.18 30.60 21.52
C PHE A 13 -47.67 29.46 22.42
N LEU A 14 -48.57 28.77 23.14
CA LEU A 14 -48.22 27.59 23.95
C LEU A 14 -47.89 26.35 23.12
N SER A 15 -48.45 26.22 21.91
CA SER A 15 -48.08 25.14 20.98
C SER A 15 -46.72 25.33 20.30
N PHE A 16 -46.13 26.53 20.35
CA PHE A 16 -44.81 26.81 19.77
C PHE A 16 -43.64 26.57 20.72
N TYR A 17 -43.89 26.41 22.02
CA TYR A 17 -42.85 26.22 23.05
C TYR A 17 -42.48 24.76 23.35
N HIS A 18 -43.11 23.78 22.70
CA HIS A 18 -42.87 22.34 22.98
C HIS A 18 -42.03 21.59 21.93
N ILE A 19 -41.36 22.26 20.99
CA ILE A 19 -40.54 21.61 19.94
C ILE A 19 -39.04 21.99 20.08
N SER A 20 -38.49 22.04 21.30
CA SER A 20 -37.05 22.36 21.45
C SER A 20 -36.30 21.54 22.52
N SER A 21 -36.84 20.42 22.99
CA SER A 21 -36.13 19.55 23.95
C SER A 21 -35.98 18.11 23.47
N ALA A 22 -35.55 17.94 22.22
CA ALA A 22 -34.99 16.68 21.74
C ALA A 22 -33.61 16.94 21.14
N GLN A 23 -32.70 17.52 21.93
CA GLN A 23 -31.28 17.28 21.71
C GLN A 23 -31.05 15.82 22.05
N GLN A 24 -31.17 14.98 21.01
CA GLN A 24 -30.64 13.63 21.04
C GLN A 24 -29.20 13.75 21.52
N THR A 25 -28.91 13.18 22.67
CA THR A 25 -27.57 12.75 23.01
C THR A 25 -27.18 11.77 21.92
N VAL A 26 -26.53 12.27 20.87
CA VAL A 26 -25.75 11.43 19.96
C VAL A 26 -24.71 10.81 20.86
N SER A 27 -25.04 9.62 21.37
CA SER A 27 -24.05 8.71 21.92
C SER A 27 -22.97 8.66 20.86
N SER A 28 -21.80 9.19 21.17
CA SER A 28 -20.68 9.19 20.25
C SER A 28 -20.39 7.73 19.96
N GLN A 29 -20.98 7.19 18.89
CA GLN A 29 -20.56 5.93 18.32
C GLN A 29 -19.07 6.11 18.11
N GLU A 30 -18.25 5.38 18.89
CA GLU A 30 -16.80 5.38 18.74
C GLU A 30 -16.50 4.92 17.31
N THR A 31 -16.43 5.90 16.42
CA THR A 31 -16.33 5.67 14.99
C THR A 31 -14.88 5.82 14.65
N MET A 32 -14.32 4.71 14.17
CA MET A 32 -13.00 4.59 13.59
C MET A 32 -12.60 5.73 12.64
N LEU A 33 -13.56 6.33 11.94
CA LEU A 33 -13.36 7.40 10.97
C LEU A 33 -12.66 8.62 11.56
N TYR A 34 -12.81 8.91 12.87
CA TYR A 34 -12.15 10.04 13.51
C TYR A 34 -10.67 9.79 13.83
N ASN A 35 -10.21 8.54 13.78
CA ASN A 35 -8.83 8.15 14.12
C ASN A 35 -7.91 8.07 12.88
N VAL A 36 -8.43 8.39 11.69
CA VAL A 36 -7.68 8.38 10.42
C VAL A 36 -7.14 9.78 10.16
N SER A 37 -5.81 9.92 10.06
CA SER A 37 -5.18 11.17 9.63
C SER A 37 -4.75 11.04 8.17
N ASP A 38 -5.42 11.76 7.28
CA ASP A 38 -5.08 11.77 5.84
C ASP A 38 -3.66 12.30 5.60
N VAL A 39 -3.22 13.28 6.41
CA VAL A 39 -1.86 13.83 6.33
C VAL A 39 -0.83 12.77 6.70
N TYR A 40 -1.06 12.03 7.78
CA TYR A 40 -0.15 10.96 8.18
C TYR A 40 -0.15 9.82 7.16
N LEU A 41 -1.33 9.44 6.67
CA LEU A 41 -1.48 8.44 5.61
C LEU A 41 -0.69 8.81 4.35
N GLN A 42 -0.70 10.07 3.93
CA GLN A 42 0.10 10.50 2.80
C GLN A 42 1.60 10.34 3.06
N LYS A 43 2.09 10.68 4.26
CA LYS A 43 3.49 10.43 4.65
C LYS A 43 3.85 8.95 4.60
N LEU A 44 2.95 8.06 5.02
CA LEU A 44 3.15 6.62 4.94
C LEU A 44 3.27 6.15 3.48
N ILE A 45 2.39 6.66 2.60
CA ILE A 45 2.43 6.35 1.16
C ILE A 45 3.76 6.80 0.55
N ASP A 46 4.19 8.03 0.83
CA ASP A 46 5.42 8.58 0.29
C ASP A 46 6.66 7.81 0.81
N THR A 47 6.64 7.42 2.08
CA THR A 47 7.69 6.60 2.69
C THR A 47 7.77 5.22 2.05
N ALA A 48 6.63 4.54 1.86
CA ALA A 48 6.57 3.26 1.16
C ALA A 48 7.12 3.39 -0.27
N LYS A 49 6.68 4.41 -1.03
CA LYS A 49 7.15 4.62 -2.39
C LYS A 49 8.66 4.83 -2.48
N LYS A 50 9.24 5.50 -1.49
CA LYS A 50 10.68 5.76 -1.43
C LYS A 50 11.51 4.52 -1.07
N ASN A 51 11.03 3.72 -0.12
CA ASN A 51 11.82 2.65 0.48
C ASN A 51 11.55 1.26 -0.12
N TYR A 52 10.41 1.05 -0.78
CA TYR A 52 10.00 -0.29 -1.19
C TYR A 52 10.87 -0.84 -2.34
N PRO A 53 11.59 -1.96 -2.17
CA PRO A 53 12.59 -2.43 -3.14
C PRO A 53 12.03 -2.68 -4.54
N ARG A 54 10.76 -3.10 -4.65
CA ARG A 54 10.15 -3.40 -5.94
C ARG A 54 9.98 -2.16 -6.83
N LEU A 55 9.79 -0.98 -6.25
CA LEU A 55 9.77 0.27 -7.03
C LEU A 55 11.15 0.59 -7.63
N GLN A 56 12.22 0.31 -6.89
CA GLN A 56 13.59 0.46 -7.40
C GLN A 56 13.85 -0.50 -8.57
N VAL A 57 13.27 -1.69 -8.56
CA VAL A 57 13.33 -2.63 -9.70
C VAL A 57 12.64 -2.03 -10.94
N TYR A 58 11.48 -1.39 -10.78
CA TYR A 58 10.81 -0.71 -11.90
C TYR A 58 11.62 0.46 -12.45
N ASP A 59 12.29 1.24 -11.59
CA ASP A 59 13.21 2.30 -12.05
C ASP A 59 14.33 1.72 -12.90
N LYS A 60 14.92 0.59 -12.48
CA LYS A 60 15.95 -0.12 -13.25
C LYS A 60 15.42 -0.72 -14.55
N ARG A 61 14.16 -1.17 -14.59
CA ARG A 61 13.51 -1.63 -15.84
C ARG A 61 13.36 -0.49 -16.84
N ILE A 62 12.93 0.68 -16.38
CA ILE A 62 12.83 1.88 -17.22
C ILE A 62 14.21 2.29 -17.74
N GLU A 63 15.23 2.29 -16.88
CA GLU A 63 16.62 2.56 -17.27
C GLU A 63 17.10 1.58 -18.35
N ASN A 64 16.89 0.29 -18.15
CA ASN A 64 17.24 -0.75 -19.12
C ASN A 64 16.51 -0.54 -20.46
N ALA A 65 15.20 -0.27 -20.45
CA ALA A 65 14.45 0.00 -21.67
C ALA A 65 14.98 1.25 -22.40
N GLN A 66 15.40 2.28 -21.68
CA GLN A 66 16.03 3.47 -22.27
C GLN A 66 17.40 3.16 -22.88
N ILE A 67 18.18 2.29 -22.24
CA ILE A 67 19.45 1.80 -22.79
C ILE A 67 19.18 1.01 -24.09
N GLU A 68 18.14 0.20 -24.15
CA GLU A 68 17.74 -0.50 -25.38
C GLU A 68 17.35 0.47 -26.50
N VAL A 69 16.69 1.60 -26.19
CA VAL A 69 16.45 2.66 -27.20
C VAL A 69 17.77 3.22 -27.72
N LYS A 70 18.75 3.48 -26.84
CA LYS A 70 20.08 3.95 -27.24
C LYS A 70 20.80 2.91 -28.10
N ARG A 71 20.74 1.63 -27.73
CA ARG A 71 21.29 0.51 -28.50
C ARG A 71 20.64 0.39 -29.88
N ALA A 72 19.30 0.44 -29.94
CA ALA A 72 18.56 0.40 -31.19
C ALA A 72 18.92 1.56 -32.14
N LYS A 73 19.19 2.75 -31.59
CA LYS A 73 19.71 3.89 -32.34
C LYS A 73 21.17 3.68 -32.77
N ALA A 74 22.03 3.17 -31.89
CA ALA A 74 23.42 2.87 -32.23
C ALA A 74 23.52 1.79 -33.33
N GLY A 75 22.53 0.92 -33.45
CA GLY A 75 22.48 -0.08 -34.50
C GLY A 75 22.38 0.46 -35.94
N TRP A 76 22.17 1.77 -36.13
CA TRP A 76 22.39 2.41 -37.44
C TRP A 76 23.86 2.31 -37.89
N PHE A 77 24.80 2.23 -36.94
CA PHE A 77 26.22 2.06 -37.22
C PHE A 77 26.62 0.60 -37.49
N ASP A 78 25.82 -0.38 -37.08
CA ASP A 78 26.05 -1.81 -37.37
C ASP A 78 25.90 -2.14 -38.87
N ALA A 79 25.32 -1.23 -39.65
CA ALA A 79 25.12 -1.44 -41.08
C ALA A 79 26.43 -1.57 -41.85
N LEU A 80 27.56 -1.14 -41.28
CA LEU A 80 28.89 -1.21 -41.86
C LEU A 80 29.73 -2.24 -41.11
N SER A 81 30.11 -3.33 -41.76
CA SER A 81 31.09 -4.27 -41.21
C SER A 81 32.34 -4.32 -42.09
N PHE A 82 33.49 -4.30 -41.43
CA PHE A 82 34.80 -4.45 -42.05
C PHE A 82 35.33 -5.85 -41.74
N SER A 83 35.64 -6.63 -42.77
CA SER A 83 36.23 -7.95 -42.62
C SER A 83 37.64 -7.95 -43.22
N TYR A 84 38.60 -8.46 -42.45
CA TYR A 84 39.94 -8.80 -42.93
C TYR A 84 40.15 -10.29 -42.69
N LEU A 85 40.30 -11.05 -43.78
CA LEU A 85 40.53 -12.47 -43.74
C LEU A 85 41.93 -12.79 -44.27
N TYR A 86 42.70 -13.53 -43.47
CA TYR A 86 43.99 -14.09 -43.86
C TYR A 86 43.86 -15.61 -44.03
N SER A 87 44.10 -16.12 -45.24
CA SER A 87 44.04 -17.54 -45.60
C SER A 87 45.36 -17.99 -46.26
N PRO A 88 46.27 -18.63 -45.52
CA PRO A 88 47.61 -18.98 -46.03
C PRO A 88 47.65 -20.21 -46.97
N ASN A 89 46.56 -20.98 -47.11
CA ASN A 89 46.51 -22.16 -47.97
C ASN A 89 45.65 -21.93 -49.22
N ASN A 90 46.26 -21.43 -50.30
CA ASN A 90 45.68 -21.49 -51.64
C ASN A 90 46.39 -22.63 -52.40
N ALA A 91 45.67 -23.71 -52.71
CA ALA A 91 46.17 -24.73 -53.63
C ALA A 91 46.31 -24.08 -55.02
N THR A 92 47.53 -23.73 -55.40
CA THR A 92 47.88 -23.11 -56.67
C THR A 92 47.76 -24.11 -57.80
N THR A 93 46.79 -23.95 -58.71
CA THR A 93 46.88 -24.52 -60.06
C THR A 93 47.90 -23.73 -60.86
N ILE A 94 48.79 -24.45 -61.55
CA ILE A 94 50.08 -24.01 -62.12
C ILE A 94 49.96 -23.00 -63.29
N VAL A 95 48.76 -22.54 -63.66
CA VAL A 95 48.56 -21.81 -64.92
C VAL A 95 48.25 -20.31 -64.77
N ASP A 96 48.14 -19.77 -63.55
CA ASP A 96 48.00 -18.31 -63.36
C ASP A 96 48.43 -17.85 -61.96
N PRO A 97 49.59 -17.18 -61.77
CA PRO A 97 50.04 -16.72 -60.47
C PRO A 97 49.33 -15.40 -60.11
N ASN A 98 48.13 -15.49 -59.54
CA ASN A 98 47.41 -14.33 -59.04
C ASN A 98 48.03 -13.85 -57.71
N LEU A 99 48.63 -12.66 -57.72
CA LEU A 99 49.43 -12.04 -56.64
C LEU A 99 48.64 -11.58 -55.39
N LEU A 100 47.40 -12.05 -55.20
CA LEU A 100 46.56 -11.76 -54.03
C LEU A 100 46.30 -13.02 -53.18
N ASN A 101 47.33 -13.86 -53.06
CA ASN A 101 47.26 -15.12 -52.31
C ASN A 101 47.19 -14.87 -50.80
N GLY A 102 45.96 -14.82 -50.28
CA GLY A 102 45.65 -15.06 -48.89
C GLY A 102 45.16 -13.86 -48.10
N TYR A 103 45.03 -12.67 -48.68
CA TYR A 103 44.46 -11.51 -48.00
C TYR A 103 43.18 -11.06 -48.69
N GLN A 104 42.05 -11.09 -47.97
CA GLN A 104 40.77 -10.58 -48.45
C GLN A 104 40.29 -9.47 -47.52
N VAL A 105 40.10 -8.27 -48.06
CA VAL A 105 39.48 -7.13 -47.38
C VAL A 105 38.10 -6.94 -47.97
N GLY A 106 37.07 -6.93 -47.13
CA GLY A 106 35.68 -6.76 -47.53
C GLY A 106 34.99 -5.72 -46.67
N MET A 107 34.18 -4.86 -47.30
CA MET A 107 33.20 -4.02 -46.62
C MET A 107 31.82 -4.55 -46.96
N PHE A 108 31.02 -4.88 -45.95
CA PHE A 108 29.64 -5.33 -46.15
C PHE A 108 28.68 -4.28 -45.62
N VAL A 109 27.66 -3.99 -46.42
CA VAL A 109 26.53 -3.13 -46.02
C VAL A 109 25.29 -3.97 -45.84
N ASN A 110 24.74 -4.03 -44.63
CA ASN A 110 23.52 -4.79 -44.36
C ASN A 110 22.26 -3.94 -44.57
N VAL A 111 21.84 -3.81 -45.84
CA VAL A 111 20.65 -3.03 -46.25
C VAL A 111 19.35 -3.56 -45.63
N GLY A 112 19.22 -4.88 -45.45
CA GLY A 112 18.05 -5.49 -44.82
C GLY A 112 17.88 -5.07 -43.36
N SER A 113 18.97 -5.08 -42.60
CA SER A 113 18.99 -4.56 -41.23
C SER A 113 18.64 -3.08 -41.21
N MET A 114 18.98 -2.34 -42.27
CA MET A 114 18.78 -0.90 -42.34
C MET A 114 17.29 -0.53 -42.43
N LEU A 115 16.56 -1.23 -43.31
CA LEU A 115 15.12 -1.05 -43.52
C LEU A 115 14.29 -1.37 -42.27
N GLN A 116 14.77 -2.28 -41.41
CA GLN A 116 14.07 -2.69 -40.20
C GLN A 116 14.30 -1.75 -39.00
N ARG A 117 15.36 -0.91 -39.01
CA ARG A 117 15.74 -0.09 -37.84
C ARG A 117 14.66 0.87 -37.34
N PRO A 118 13.88 1.59 -38.19
CA PRO A 118 12.82 2.45 -37.69
C PRO A 118 11.79 1.71 -36.85
N ALA A 119 11.42 0.49 -37.27
CA ALA A 119 10.50 -0.37 -36.53
C ALA A 119 11.11 -0.82 -35.19
N THR A 120 12.40 -1.22 -35.17
CA THR A 120 13.11 -1.59 -33.94
C THR A 120 13.19 -0.44 -32.94
N ILE A 121 13.49 0.78 -33.40
CA ILE A 121 13.54 1.97 -32.54
C ILE A 121 12.14 2.30 -32.00
N LYS A 122 11.10 2.21 -32.85
CA LYS A 122 9.72 2.42 -32.41
C LYS A 122 9.33 1.43 -31.33
N LYS A 123 9.64 0.14 -31.52
CA LYS A 123 9.41 -0.90 -30.51
C LYS A 123 10.13 -0.58 -29.20
N ALA A 124 11.43 -0.30 -29.23
CA ALA A 124 12.19 0.01 -28.02
C ALA A 124 11.62 1.24 -27.26
N LYS A 125 11.11 2.25 -27.97
CA LYS A 125 10.43 3.39 -27.33
C LYS A 125 9.12 2.97 -26.67
N THR A 126 8.32 2.15 -27.34
CA THR A 126 7.10 1.59 -26.77
C THR A 126 7.42 0.74 -25.53
N ASP A 127 8.52 -0.01 -25.51
CA ASP A 127 8.96 -0.78 -24.33
C ASP A 127 9.28 0.12 -23.12
N VAL A 128 9.81 1.34 -23.37
CA VAL A 128 9.97 2.36 -22.30
C VAL A 128 8.62 2.85 -21.78
N GLU A 129 7.65 3.09 -22.65
CA GLU A 129 6.30 3.51 -22.27
C GLU A 129 5.58 2.43 -21.46
N ILE A 130 5.70 1.16 -21.88
CA ILE A 130 5.20 0.00 -21.14
C ILE A 130 5.83 -0.06 -19.75
N SER A 131 7.17 0.04 -19.66
CA SER A 131 7.86 0.00 -18.37
C SER A 131 7.44 1.14 -17.42
N LYS A 132 7.15 2.32 -17.96
CA LYS A 132 6.60 3.45 -17.18
C LYS A 132 5.18 3.19 -16.72
N ALA A 133 4.33 2.64 -17.59
CA ALA A 133 2.95 2.28 -17.26
C ALA A 133 2.91 1.20 -16.16
N GLU A 134 3.74 0.16 -16.26
CA GLU A 134 3.88 -0.87 -15.23
C GLU A 134 4.31 -0.28 -13.88
N LYS A 135 5.26 0.67 -13.88
CA LYS A 135 5.65 1.37 -12.65
C LYS A 135 4.48 2.14 -12.06
N ALA A 136 3.76 2.90 -12.88
CA ALA A 136 2.61 3.69 -12.43
C ALA A 136 1.49 2.81 -11.86
N GLU A 137 1.19 1.68 -12.51
CA GLU A 137 0.26 0.66 -11.98
C GLU A 137 0.72 0.16 -10.61
N TYR A 138 2.00 -0.17 -10.48
CA TYR A 138 2.55 -0.63 -9.22
C TYR A 138 2.51 0.45 -8.12
N GLU A 139 2.74 1.72 -8.47
CA GLU A 139 2.58 2.85 -7.55
C GLU A 139 1.15 3.02 -7.04
N LEU A 140 0.14 2.73 -7.87
CA LEU A 140 -1.25 2.70 -7.44
C LEU A 140 -1.52 1.52 -6.51
N ASN A 141 -0.99 0.34 -6.85
CA ASN A 141 -1.14 -0.86 -6.03
C ASN A 141 -0.54 -0.70 -4.64
N ILE A 142 0.72 -0.24 -4.54
CA ILE A 142 1.38 -0.02 -3.25
C ILE A 142 0.64 1.03 -2.42
N THR A 143 0.10 2.07 -3.06
CA THR A 143 -0.71 3.09 -2.39
C THR A 143 -1.97 2.47 -1.77
N ALA A 144 -2.68 1.62 -2.53
CA ALA A 144 -3.85 0.92 -2.03
C ALA A 144 -3.52 -0.02 -0.86
N LEU A 145 -2.40 -0.74 -0.93
CA LEU A 145 -1.95 -1.63 0.12
C LEU A 145 -1.58 -0.87 1.41
N VAL A 146 -0.90 0.28 1.31
CA VAL A 146 -0.59 1.13 2.46
C VAL A 146 -1.88 1.59 3.13
N LYS A 147 -2.84 2.10 2.35
CA LYS A 147 -4.15 2.52 2.88
C LYS A 147 -4.86 1.39 3.61
N GLN A 148 -4.94 0.22 2.98
CA GLN A 148 -5.58 -0.95 3.58
C GLN A 148 -4.91 -1.36 4.91
N ARG A 149 -3.57 -1.49 4.92
CA ARG A 149 -2.82 -1.88 6.13
C ARG A 149 -2.92 -0.83 7.23
N TYR A 150 -2.93 0.46 6.88
CA TYR A 150 -3.14 1.54 7.83
C TYR A 150 -4.53 1.48 8.46
N TYR A 151 -5.59 1.28 7.68
CA TYR A 151 -6.95 1.17 8.22
C TYR A 151 -7.11 -0.05 9.13
N LEU A 152 -6.51 -1.18 8.77
CA LEU A 152 -6.46 -2.37 9.64
C LEU A 152 -5.71 -2.10 10.95
N TYR A 153 -4.63 -1.32 10.91
CA TYR A 153 -3.91 -0.91 12.12
C TYR A 153 -4.74 -0.01 13.03
N ILE A 154 -5.40 1.02 12.47
CA ILE A 154 -6.33 1.87 13.21
C ILE A 154 -7.51 1.05 13.78
N GLN A 155 -7.94 0.01 13.07
CA GLN A 155 -8.98 -0.91 13.51
C GLN A 155 -8.55 -1.70 14.73
N ALA A 156 -7.38 -2.31 14.65
CA ALA A 156 -6.83 -3.05 15.76
C ALA A 156 -6.66 -2.16 17.01
N LEU A 157 -6.20 -0.91 16.84
CA LEU A 157 -6.07 0.05 17.95
C LEU A 157 -7.43 0.37 18.60
N SER A 158 -8.47 0.59 17.79
CA SER A 158 -9.79 0.92 18.32
C SER A 158 -10.43 -0.29 19.02
N VAL A 159 -10.25 -1.49 18.48
CA VAL A 159 -10.68 -2.74 19.15
C VAL A 159 -9.93 -2.93 20.46
N LEU A 160 -8.62 -2.70 20.50
CA LEU A 160 -7.84 -2.77 21.73
C LEU A 160 -8.34 -1.78 22.78
N LYS A 161 -8.60 -0.53 22.39
CA LYS A 161 -9.16 0.49 23.30
C LYS A 161 -10.50 0.02 23.90
N MET A 162 -11.40 -0.49 23.08
CA MET A 162 -12.70 -1.02 23.53
C MET A 162 -12.53 -2.22 24.48
N LYS A 163 -11.64 -3.17 24.15
CA LYS A 163 -11.38 -4.35 25.00
C LYS A 163 -10.74 -3.96 26.33
N ALA A 164 -9.82 -2.99 26.32
CA ALA A 164 -9.22 -2.44 27.53
C ALA A 164 -10.26 -1.78 28.44
N GLN A 165 -11.18 -0.98 27.87
CA GLN A 165 -12.27 -0.39 28.65
C GLN A 165 -13.20 -1.46 29.24
N SER A 166 -13.60 -2.45 28.44
CA SER A 166 -14.45 -3.54 28.91
C SER A 166 -13.81 -4.38 30.01
N LEU A 167 -12.47 -4.49 30.03
CA LEU A 167 -11.75 -5.17 31.11
C LEU A 167 -11.81 -4.36 32.40
N ILE A 168 -11.59 -3.03 32.34
CA ILE A 168 -11.69 -2.14 33.50
C ILE A 168 -13.09 -2.23 34.13
N ASP A 169 -14.14 -2.23 33.30
CA ASP A 169 -15.52 -2.31 33.78
C ASP A 169 -15.79 -3.63 34.53
N VAL A 170 -15.38 -4.76 33.96
CA VAL A 170 -15.58 -6.09 34.58
C VAL A 170 -14.66 -6.31 35.78
N GLU A 171 -13.45 -5.76 35.79
CA GLU A 171 -12.54 -5.82 36.93
C GLU A 171 -13.18 -5.21 38.18
N SER A 172 -13.85 -4.06 38.03
CA SER A 172 -14.53 -3.39 39.14
C SER A 172 -15.67 -4.25 39.72
N THR A 173 -16.45 -4.92 38.86
CA THR A 173 -17.53 -5.83 39.27
C THR A 173 -16.97 -7.07 39.96
N MET A 174 -15.91 -7.67 39.39
CA MET A 174 -15.25 -8.84 39.95
C MET A 174 -14.72 -8.58 41.35
N GLN A 175 -14.11 -7.41 41.59
CA GLN A 175 -13.65 -7.01 42.93
C GLN A 175 -14.80 -6.90 43.93
N GLN A 176 -15.95 -6.37 43.52
CA GLN A 176 -17.13 -6.28 44.38
C GLN A 176 -17.73 -7.65 44.70
N VAL A 177 -17.86 -8.52 43.71
CA VAL A 177 -18.39 -9.88 43.88
C VAL A 177 -17.46 -10.72 44.76
N LYS A 178 -16.14 -10.61 44.56
CA LYS A 178 -15.14 -11.23 45.42
C LYS A 178 -15.32 -10.80 46.88
N TYR A 179 -15.46 -9.49 47.13
CA TYR A 179 -15.64 -8.97 48.49
C TYR A 179 -16.92 -9.46 49.16
N LYS A 180 -18.04 -9.50 48.43
CA LYS A 180 -19.32 -10.03 48.94
C LYS A 180 -19.24 -11.52 49.23
N TYR A 181 -18.59 -12.29 48.35
CA TYR A 181 -18.37 -13.72 48.55
C TYR A 181 -17.50 -14.00 49.79
N GLU A 182 -16.42 -13.24 49.99
CA GLU A 182 -15.55 -13.35 51.18
C GLU A 182 -16.31 -13.08 52.49
N LYS A 183 -17.41 -12.32 52.43
CA LYS A 183 -18.31 -12.07 53.56
C LYS A 183 -19.49 -13.05 53.68
N GLY A 184 -19.63 -13.98 52.73
CA GLY A 184 -20.78 -14.88 52.65
C GLY A 184 -22.08 -14.21 52.19
N GLU A 185 -22.00 -13.01 51.61
CA GLU A 185 -23.15 -12.26 51.05
C GLU A 185 -23.47 -12.66 49.60
N GLU A 186 -22.65 -13.51 48.98
CA GLU A 186 -22.79 -13.98 47.60
C GLU A 186 -22.40 -15.47 47.50
N THR A 187 -22.91 -16.16 46.48
CA THR A 187 -22.67 -17.60 46.28
C THR A 187 -21.37 -17.90 45.52
N LEU A 188 -20.82 -19.11 45.71
CA LEU A 188 -19.67 -19.59 44.94
C LEU A 188 -19.98 -19.64 43.43
N ASP A 189 -21.20 -20.01 43.04
CA ASP A 189 -21.61 -20.07 41.64
C ASP A 189 -21.62 -18.69 40.98
N ALA A 190 -22.12 -17.66 41.69
CA ALA A 190 -22.08 -16.28 41.20
C ALA A 190 -20.64 -15.75 41.10
N TYR A 191 -19.79 -16.05 42.09
CA TYR A 191 -18.36 -15.70 42.05
C TYR A 191 -17.66 -16.34 40.86
N ASN A 192 -17.83 -17.64 40.64
CA ASN A 192 -17.20 -18.36 39.53
C ASN A 192 -17.67 -17.84 38.17
N LYS A 193 -18.95 -17.48 38.05
CA LYS A 193 -19.50 -16.91 36.81
C LYS A 193 -18.84 -15.57 36.46
N ASP A 194 -18.67 -14.69 37.43
CA ASP A 194 -18.00 -13.41 37.23
C ASP A 194 -16.50 -13.58 36.97
N LEU A 195 -15.86 -14.55 37.63
CA LEU A 195 -14.46 -14.90 37.39
C LEU A 195 -14.23 -15.35 35.95
N VAL A 196 -15.07 -16.24 35.43
CA VAL A 196 -15.02 -16.67 34.01
C VAL A 196 -15.22 -15.46 33.09
N SER A 197 -16.18 -14.58 33.39
CA SER A 197 -16.38 -13.36 32.57
C SER A 197 -15.17 -12.43 32.61
N TYR A 198 -14.45 -12.33 33.73
CA TYR A 198 -13.25 -11.52 33.86
C TYR A 198 -12.09 -12.12 33.05
N GLU A 199 -11.88 -13.42 33.14
CA GLU A 199 -10.88 -14.15 32.36
C GLU A 199 -11.12 -14.02 30.85
N ASP A 200 -12.37 -14.13 30.40
CA ASP A 200 -12.76 -13.91 28.99
C ASP A 200 -12.41 -12.49 28.50
N ARG A 201 -12.50 -11.47 29.37
CA ARG A 201 -12.10 -10.09 29.01
C ARG A 201 -10.59 -9.92 28.94
N ILE A 202 -9.84 -10.59 29.82
CA ILE A 202 -8.37 -10.63 29.73
C ILE A 202 -7.93 -11.27 28.42
N GLU A 203 -8.49 -12.44 28.09
CA GLU A 203 -8.17 -13.13 26.84
C GLU A 203 -8.49 -12.23 25.63
N GLY A 204 -9.68 -11.62 25.62
CA GLY A 204 -10.09 -10.71 24.55
C GLY A 204 -9.17 -9.49 24.39
N LYS A 205 -8.62 -8.94 25.48
CA LYS A 205 -7.62 -7.87 25.42
C LYS A 205 -6.29 -8.38 24.86
N MET A 206 -5.80 -9.52 25.32
CA MET A 206 -4.55 -10.11 24.84
C MET A 206 -4.59 -10.41 23.34
N GLN A 207 -5.70 -10.96 22.85
CA GLN A 207 -5.92 -11.17 21.42
C GLN A 207 -5.90 -9.85 20.63
N ALA A 208 -6.51 -8.78 21.17
CA ALA A 208 -6.50 -7.46 20.55
C ALA A 208 -5.10 -6.83 20.53
N GLU A 209 -4.31 -6.99 21.59
CA GLU A 209 -2.89 -6.57 21.61
C GLU A 209 -2.08 -7.28 20.53
N GLY A 210 -2.24 -8.61 20.41
CA GLY A 210 -1.62 -9.39 19.34
C GLY A 210 -2.01 -8.88 17.95
N ALA A 211 -3.30 -8.58 17.73
CA ALA A 211 -3.79 -8.03 16.47
C ALA A 211 -3.16 -6.67 16.14
N VAL A 212 -2.97 -5.79 17.13
CA VAL A 212 -2.27 -4.50 16.94
C VAL A 212 -0.82 -4.72 16.51
N LEU A 213 -0.11 -5.62 17.18
CA LEU A 213 1.30 -5.91 16.87
C LEU A 213 1.46 -6.49 15.46
N ILE A 214 0.56 -7.40 15.06
CA ILE A 214 0.55 -7.98 13.71
C ILE A 214 0.23 -6.89 12.67
N ALA A 215 -0.83 -6.10 12.89
CA ALA A 215 -1.22 -5.04 11.97
C ALA A 215 -0.11 -3.98 11.80
N LYS A 216 0.57 -3.64 12.90
CA LYS A 216 1.74 -2.74 12.90
C LYS A 216 2.88 -3.33 12.09
N SER A 217 3.29 -4.57 12.38
CA SER A 217 4.38 -5.25 11.68
C SER A 217 4.12 -5.33 10.18
N ASN A 218 2.88 -5.69 9.79
CA ASN A 218 2.48 -5.72 8.39
C ASN A 218 2.57 -4.32 7.75
N LEU A 219 2.15 -3.26 8.43
CA LEU A 219 2.28 -1.92 7.89
C LEU A 219 3.76 -1.53 7.71
N GLU A 220 4.60 -1.79 8.72
CA GLU A 220 6.04 -1.49 8.70
C GLU A 220 6.83 -2.26 7.62
N GLU A 221 6.46 -3.51 7.36
CA GLU A 221 7.00 -4.32 6.25
C GLU A 221 6.86 -3.58 4.90
N LEU A 222 5.71 -2.94 4.68
CA LEU A 222 5.42 -2.21 3.45
C LEU A 222 6.17 -0.87 3.36
N LEU A 223 6.44 -0.26 4.51
CA LEU A 223 7.14 1.02 4.64
C LEU A 223 8.66 0.87 4.56
N GLY A 224 9.18 -0.34 4.81
CA GLY A 224 10.61 -0.60 4.93
C GLY A 224 11.27 0.11 6.11
N THR A 225 10.48 0.64 7.06
CA THR A 225 10.94 1.31 8.28
C THR A 225 9.85 1.24 9.33
N LYS A 226 10.23 1.48 10.59
CA LYS A 226 9.31 1.49 11.72
C LYS A 226 8.45 2.77 11.74
N LEU A 227 7.23 2.66 12.26
CA LEU A 227 6.30 3.81 12.33
C LEU A 227 6.85 4.96 13.17
N GLU A 228 7.63 4.66 14.23
CA GLU A 228 8.19 5.70 15.11
C GLU A 228 9.18 6.64 14.40
N ASN A 229 9.73 6.19 13.27
CA ASN A 229 10.66 6.98 12.47
C ASN A 229 9.96 7.96 11.54
N ILE A 230 8.63 7.85 11.39
CA ILE A 230 7.82 8.65 10.46
C ILE A 230 7.09 9.73 11.28
N LYS A 231 7.57 10.98 11.21
CA LYS A 231 6.99 12.14 11.91
C LYS A 231 6.12 12.99 11.01
#